data_AF-A0A8T4R8K8-F1
#
_entry.id   AF-A0A8T4R8K8-F1
#
_cell.length_a   1.000
_cell.length_b   1.000
_cell.length_c   1.000
_cell.angle_alpha   90.00
_cell.angle_beta   90.00
_cell.angle_gamma   90.00
#
_symmetry.space_group_name_H-M   'P 1'
#
loop_
_entity.id
_entity.type
_entity.pdbx_description
1 polymer ?
#
loop_
_entity_poly.entity_id
_entity_poly.type
_entity_poly.pdbx_seq_one_letter_code
_entity_poly.pdbx_strand_id
1 'polypeptide(L)' 'MAPWEEGFASGADHEGEGGKCARCGKVLNDKPEDVYEREIHEEIYLFCCEKCARAGPRDQHSRQE' A
#
# COMPACT_ATOMS: atom_id res chain seq x y z
N MET A 1 -24.06 -34.42 19.02
CA MET A 1 -22.86 -34.35 18.17
C MET A 1 -23.30 -33.68 16.89
N ALA A 2 -22.82 -32.46 16.62
CA ALA A 2 -23.28 -31.67 15.50
C ALA A 2 -22.17 -31.59 14.43
N PRO A 3 -22.52 -31.86 13.15
CA PRO A 3 -21.61 -31.86 12.01
C PRO A 3 -21.32 -30.42 11.56
N TRP A 4 -20.35 -29.78 12.19
CA TRP A 4 -19.68 -28.58 11.63
C TRP A 4 -18.22 -28.85 11.29
N GLU A 5 -17.84 -30.14 11.21
CA GLU A 5 -16.79 -30.54 10.29
C GLU A 5 -17.28 -30.18 8.88
N GLU A 6 -16.69 -29.15 8.27
CA GLU A 6 -15.95 -29.28 7.01
C GLU A 6 -15.84 -27.91 6.32
N GLY A 7 -14.59 -27.47 6.14
CA GLY A 7 -14.16 -26.78 4.93
C GLY A 7 -14.60 -25.34 4.71
N PHE A 8 -13.86 -24.38 5.28
CA PHE A 8 -13.54 -23.13 4.56
C PHE A 8 -12.11 -22.69 4.92
N ALA A 9 -11.13 -23.53 4.58
CA ALA A 9 -9.77 -23.07 4.33
C ALA A 9 -9.78 -22.31 3.00
N SER A 10 -10.40 -21.14 2.96
CA SER A 10 -10.16 -20.19 1.89
C SER A 10 -8.86 -19.49 2.27
N GLY A 11 -7.79 -19.84 1.55
CA GLY A 11 -6.52 -19.14 1.64
C GLY A 11 -6.80 -17.65 1.48
N ALA A 12 -6.73 -16.94 2.59
CA ALA A 12 -6.46 -15.52 2.55
C ALA A 12 -4.98 -15.40 2.22
N ASP A 13 -4.64 -15.67 0.96
CA ASP A 13 -3.49 -15.08 0.29
C ASP A 13 -3.77 -13.57 0.17
N HIS A 14 -3.95 -12.90 1.31
CA HIS A 14 -3.51 -11.52 1.40
C HIS A 14 -1.99 -11.62 1.45
N GLU A 15 -1.42 -11.89 0.26
CA GLU A 15 -0.07 -11.46 -0.10
C GLU A 15 0.08 -10.10 0.55
N GLY A 16 0.93 -10.05 1.58
CA GLY A 16 1.14 -8.83 2.33
C GLY A 16 1.44 -7.74 1.33
N GLU A 17 0.46 -6.87 1.10
CA GLU A 17 0.60 -5.66 0.31
C GLU A 17 1.51 -4.76 1.13
N GLY A 18 2.80 -5.11 1.15
CA GLY A 18 3.85 -4.24 1.62
C GLY A 18 3.71 -3.00 0.77
N GLY A 19 3.15 -1.96 1.38
CA GLY A 19 2.89 -0.69 0.72
C GLY A 19 4.10 -0.29 -0.09
N LYS A 20 3.94 0.08 -1.34
CA LYS A 20 5.05 0.66 -2.11
C LYS A 20 4.90 2.16 -2.03
N CYS A 21 6.03 2.85 -1.99
CA CYS A 21 6.03 4.30 -2.04
C CYS A 21 5.34 4.76 -3.33
N ALA A 22 4.22 5.46 -3.22
CA ALA A 22 3.41 5.90 -4.36
C ALA A 22 4.14 6.87 -5.31
N ARG A 23 5.27 7.43 -4.87
CA ARG A 23 6.15 8.28 -5.67
C ARG A 23 7.21 7.49 -6.43
N CYS A 24 8.02 6.71 -5.71
CA CYS A 24 9.25 6.11 -6.23
C CYS A 24 9.16 4.59 -6.43
N GLY A 25 8.08 3.95 -5.98
CA GLY A 25 7.87 2.50 -6.07
C GLY A 25 8.72 1.68 -5.09
N LYS A 26 9.43 2.33 -4.16
CA LYS A 26 10.23 1.65 -3.14
C LYS A 26 9.33 0.83 -2.22
N VAL A 27 9.67 -0.45 -2.02
CA VAL A 27 8.93 -1.33 -1.11
C VAL A 27 9.09 -0.83 0.33
N LEU A 28 7.98 -0.75 1.05
CA LEU A 28 7.90 -0.36 2.46
C LEU A 28 7.75 -1.64 3.29
N ASN A 29 8.81 -2.43 3.33
CA ASN A 29 8.84 -3.76 3.91
C ASN A 29 9.63 -3.84 5.23
N ASP A 30 10.29 -2.75 5.62
CA ASP A 30 11.21 -2.79 6.75
C ASP A 30 10.55 -2.37 8.07
N LYS A 31 9.74 -1.30 8.06
CA LYS A 31 9.22 -0.68 9.28
C LYS A 31 7.97 0.16 9.01
N PRO A 32 6.81 -0.14 9.63
CA PRO A 32 5.62 0.70 9.49
C PRO A 32 5.82 2.10 10.12
N GLU A 33 6.73 2.24 11.09
CA GLU A 33 7.09 3.52 11.72
C GLU A 33 7.80 4.51 10.79
N ASP A 34 8.45 4.03 9.72
CA ASP A 34 9.15 4.87 8.73
C ASP A 34 8.28 5.14 7.49
N VAL A 35 7.02 4.71 7.50
CA VAL A 35 6.06 4.94 6.42
C VAL A 35 5.32 6.25 6.67
N TYR A 36 5.37 7.12 5.66
CA TYR A 36 4.61 8.36 5.67
C TYR A 36 3.33 8.15 4.89
N GLU A 37 2.20 8.33 5.55
CA GLU A 37 0.87 8.18 4.94
C GLU A 37 0.32 9.57 4.60
N ARG A 38 -0.29 9.70 3.43
CA ARG A 38 -1.04 10.91 3.06
C ARG A 38 -2.31 10.58 2.31
N GLU A 39 -3.38 11.23 2.73
CA GLU A 39 -4.66 11.23 2.06
C GLU A 39 -4.64 12.22 0.88
N ILE A 40 -4.90 11.72 -0.32
CA ILE A 40 -4.98 12.51 -1.55
C ILE A 40 -6.17 11.97 -2.34
N HIS A 41 -7.10 12.85 -2.72
CA HIS A 41 -8.33 12.46 -3.45
C HIS A 41 -9.09 11.29 -2.79
N GLU A 42 -9.21 11.30 -1.45
CA GLU A 42 -9.91 10.27 -0.67
C GLU A 42 -9.21 8.89 -0.67
N GLU A 43 -8.00 8.80 -1.23
CA GLU A 43 -7.15 7.61 -1.21
C GLU A 43 -5.93 7.81 -0.27
N ILE A 44 -5.62 6.80 0.54
CA ILE A 44 -4.42 6.78 1.40
C ILE A 44 -3.23 6.29 0.58
N TYR A 45 -2.24 7.16 0.40
CA TYR A 45 -0.98 6.84 -0.25
C TYR A 45 0.15 6.69 0.76
N LEU A 46 0.95 5.65 0.58
CA LEU A 46 2.10 5.35 1.43
C LEU A 46 3.40 5.84 0.77
N PHE A 47 4.33 6.35 1.57
CA PHE A 47 5.60 6.91 1.10
C PHE A 47 6.77 6.48 1.98
N CYS A 48 7.94 6.29 1.38
CA CYS A 48 9.16 5.86 2.08
C CYS A 48 9.89 6.96 2.84
N CYS A 49 9.49 8.23 2.66
CA CYS A 49 10.10 9.37 3.32
C CYS A 49 9.22 10.61 3.18
N GLU A 50 9.42 11.59 4.07
CA GLU A 50 8.71 12.87 4.04
C GLU A 50 8.82 13.59 2.68
N LYS A 51 10.00 13.54 2.04
CA LYS A 51 10.20 14.16 0.71
C LYS A 51 9.26 13.58 -0.35
N CYS A 52 9.02 12.27 -0.31
CA CYS A 52 8.11 11.61 -1.24
C CYS A 52 6.64 11.93 -0.90
N ALA A 53 6.26 11.89 0.39
CA ALA A 53 4.93 12.26 0.84
C ALA A 53 4.58 13.72 0.50
N ARG A 54 5.53 14.63 0.70
CA ARG A 54 5.37 16.05 0.37
C ARG A 54 5.24 16.30 -1.12
N ALA A 55 5.91 15.49 -1.94
CA ALA A 55 5.83 15.59 -3.39
C ALA A 55 4.56 14.92 -3.96
N GLY A 56 3.94 13.98 -3.22
CA GLY A 56 2.73 13.27 -3.64
C GLY A 56 3.01 12.07 -4.56
N PRO A 57 1.98 11.29 -4.93
CA PRO A 57 2.11 10.16 -5.84
C PRO A 57 2.65 10.65 -7.18
N ARG A 58 3.36 9.78 -7.88
CA ARG A 58 3.92 10.15 -9.18
C ARG A 58 2.79 10.17 -10.20
N ASP A 59 2.22 11.35 -10.40
CA ASP A 59 1.28 11.59 -11.49
C ASP A 59 2.00 11.33 -12.82
N GLN A 60 1.58 10.27 -13.51
CA GLN A 60 2.13 9.91 -14.82
C GLN A 60 1.54 10.76 -15.95
N HIS A 61 0.75 11.79 -15.64
CA HIS A 61 0.10 12.67 -16.61
C HIS A 61 0.90 13.95 -16.88
N SER A 62 2.24 13.87 -16.82
CA SER A 62 3.10 14.89 -17.43
C SER A 62 3.55 14.44 -18.83
N ARG A 63 2.59 14.07 -19.68
CA ARG A 63 2.75 14.18 -21.14
C ARG A 63 2.10 15.49 -21.54
N GLN A 64 2.92 16.53 -21.51
CA GLN A 64 2.65 17.76 -22.23
C GLN A 64 3.16 17.53 -23.65
N GLU A 65 2.24 17.24 -24.58
CA GLU A 65 2.48 17.33 -26.02
C GLU A 65 1.41 18.23 -26.64
#